data_AF-X8JJA5-F1
#
_entry.id   AF-X8JJA5-F1
#
_cell.length_a   1.000
_cell.length_b   1.000
_cell.length_c   1.000
_cell.angle_alpha   90.00
_cell.angle_beta   90.00
_cell.angle_gamma   90.00
#
_symmetry.space_group_name_H-M   'P 1'
#
loop_
_entity.id
_entity.type
_entity.pdbx_description
1 polymer ?
#
loop_
_entity_poly.entity_id
_entity_poly.type
_entity_poly.pdbx_seq_one_letter_code
_entity_poly.pdbx_strand_id
1 'polypeptide(L)'
;MGHYSLKYKNDKGRVAHELLIDLAEFEKKAGLKVMDFAKRLQDYGFHPPTCSWPISTAMLIEPTESESLHEIDRFCEAMIQIRKEAEDIITGAQPRENNLIKNAPHPISVIVGEWDRPYSRETAAFPLAWLKQRKFWPTVGRVDDVYGDINLVCECPSVDELAEQGL
;
A
#
# COMPACT_ATOMS: atom_id res chain seq x y z
N MET A 1 7.55 20.92 -8.37
CA MET A 1 7.49 19.74 -9.25
C MET A 1 6.55 18.73 -8.59
N GLY A 2 5.71 18.03 -9.34
CA GLY A 2 4.70 17.11 -8.75
C GLY A 2 5.32 15.79 -8.28
N HIS A 3 4.70 15.13 -7.28
CA HIS A 3 5.17 13.85 -6.72
C HIS A 3 4.81 12.64 -7.60
N TYR A 4 3.67 12.71 -8.28
CA TYR A 4 3.13 11.67 -9.16
C TYR A 4 2.69 12.28 -10.49
N SER A 5 2.70 11.46 -11.54
CA SER A 5 2.19 11.87 -12.84
C SER A 5 0.69 11.56 -12.97
N LEU A 6 -0.08 12.52 -13.46
CA LEU A 6 -1.49 12.35 -13.80
C LEU A 6 -1.62 11.88 -15.25
N LYS A 7 -2.32 10.76 -15.48
CA LYS A 7 -2.43 10.16 -16.81
C LYS A 7 -3.27 10.98 -17.78
N TYR A 8 -4.40 11.48 -17.31
CA TYR A 8 -5.37 12.22 -18.13
C TYR A 8 -5.76 13.53 -17.45
N LYS A 9 -5.78 14.59 -18.25
CA LYS A 9 -6.24 15.94 -17.90
C LYS A 9 -6.85 16.56 -19.14
N ASN A 10 -7.80 17.48 -18.97
CA ASN A 10 -8.27 18.28 -20.10
C ASN A 10 -7.21 19.31 -20.56
N ASP A 11 -7.52 20.04 -21.63
CA ASP A 11 -6.72 21.14 -22.20
C ASP A 11 -6.33 22.23 -21.18
N LYS A 12 -7.12 22.40 -20.12
CA LYS A 12 -6.90 23.34 -19.01
C LYS A 12 -6.20 22.70 -17.80
N GLY A 13 -5.74 21.46 -17.89
CA GLY A 13 -5.03 20.77 -16.83
C GLY A 13 -5.91 20.29 -15.65
N ARG A 14 -7.22 20.21 -15.83
CA ARG A 14 -8.19 19.77 -14.81
C ARG A 14 -8.65 18.33 -15.03
N VAL A 15 -9.14 17.72 -13.96
CA VAL A 15 -9.85 16.43 -13.93
C VAL A 15 -11.30 16.65 -13.52
N ALA A 16 -12.12 15.60 -13.58
CA ALA A 16 -13.50 15.63 -13.10
C ALA A 16 -13.55 15.35 -11.59
N HIS A 17 -14.38 14.40 -11.14
CA HIS A 17 -14.51 13.99 -9.73
C HIS A 17 -13.43 12.97 -9.31
N GLU A 18 -12.74 12.36 -10.28
CA GLU A 18 -11.71 11.35 -10.07
C GLU A 18 -10.45 11.65 -10.90
N LEU A 19 -9.31 11.04 -10.52
CA LEU A 19 -8.04 11.14 -11.24
C LEU A 19 -7.28 9.83 -11.28
N LEU A 20 -6.38 9.70 -12.25
CA LEU A 20 -5.49 8.55 -12.44
C LEU A 20 -4.04 8.93 -12.18
N ILE A 21 -3.45 8.34 -11.14
CA ILE A 21 -2.00 8.40 -10.89
C ILE A 21 -1.33 7.22 -11.60
N ASP A 22 -0.39 7.51 -12.50
CA ASP A 22 0.39 6.48 -13.19
C ASP A 22 1.65 6.13 -12.38
N LEU A 23 1.79 4.83 -12.06
CA LEU A 23 2.89 4.27 -11.28
C LEU A 23 3.91 3.52 -12.16
N ALA A 24 3.74 3.51 -13.48
CA ALA A 24 4.60 2.76 -14.41
C ALA A 24 6.10 3.12 -14.30
N GLU A 25 6.44 4.33 -13.85
CA GLU A 25 7.84 4.71 -13.66
C GLU A 25 8.51 3.94 -12.51
N PHE A 26 7.77 3.58 -11.46
CA PHE A 26 8.32 2.88 -10.30
C PHE A 26 8.55 1.40 -10.60
N GLU A 27 7.72 0.81 -11.45
CA GLU A 27 7.94 -0.55 -11.94
C GLU A 27 9.25 -0.62 -12.74
N LYS A 28 9.45 0.33 -13.67
CA LYS A 28 10.67 0.38 -14.50
C LYS A 28 11.94 0.65 -13.70
N LYS A 29 11.88 1.54 -12.70
CA LYS A 29 13.07 1.99 -11.95
C LYS A 29 13.40 1.10 -10.74
N ALA A 30 12.39 0.53 -10.09
CA ALA A 30 12.53 -0.18 -8.82
C ALA A 30 11.73 -1.50 -8.74
N GLY A 31 11.03 -1.93 -9.80
CA GLY A 31 10.23 -3.15 -9.77
C GLY A 31 9.00 -3.06 -8.85
N LEU A 32 8.56 -1.85 -8.50
CA LEU A 32 7.39 -1.62 -7.65
C LEU A 32 6.12 -1.62 -8.49
N LYS A 33 5.18 -2.49 -8.15
CA LYS A 33 3.88 -2.65 -8.83
C LYS A 33 2.79 -1.87 -8.09
N VAL A 34 1.65 -1.64 -8.75
CA VAL A 34 0.48 -0.97 -8.15
C VAL A 34 0.09 -1.57 -6.79
N MET A 35 0.09 -2.91 -6.70
CA MET A 35 -0.25 -3.60 -5.45
C MET A 35 0.72 -3.32 -4.31
N ASP A 36 1.98 -3.00 -4.59
CA ASP A 36 2.94 -2.65 -3.53
C ASP A 36 2.54 -1.33 -2.85
N PHE A 37 2.16 -0.32 -3.63
CA PHE A 37 1.63 0.95 -3.12
C PHE A 37 0.29 0.72 -2.39
N ALA A 38 -0.57 -0.15 -2.94
CA ALA A 38 -1.88 -0.43 -2.37
C ALA A 38 -1.78 -1.05 -0.98
N LYS A 39 -0.88 -2.02 -0.80
CA LYS A 39 -0.62 -2.64 0.51
C LYS A 39 0.06 -1.65 1.46
N ARG A 40 0.99 -0.82 0.96
CA ARG A 40 1.66 0.17 1.82
C ARG A 40 0.68 1.20 2.38
N LEU A 41 -0.33 1.64 1.61
CA LEU A 41 -1.38 2.54 2.11
C LEU A 41 -2.12 2.02 3.36
N GLN A 42 -2.21 0.69 3.54
CA GLN A 42 -2.83 0.10 4.73
C GLN A 42 -2.03 0.40 6.00
N ASP A 43 -0.70 0.49 5.90
CA ASP A 43 0.15 0.90 7.03
C ASP A 43 -0.06 2.37 7.40
N TYR A 44 -0.53 3.17 6.44
CA TYR A 44 -0.97 4.55 6.62
C TYR A 44 -2.46 4.65 6.99
N GLY A 45 -3.15 3.53 7.27
CA GLY A 45 -4.54 3.55 7.72
C GLY A 45 -5.56 3.85 6.61
N PHE A 46 -5.16 3.76 5.34
CA PHE A 46 -6.06 3.94 4.21
C PHE A 46 -6.37 2.63 3.51
N HIS A 47 -7.63 2.46 3.13
CA HIS A 47 -7.98 1.49 2.10
C HIS A 47 -7.40 1.98 0.76
N PRO A 48 -6.76 1.12 -0.04
CA PRO A 48 -6.24 1.54 -1.33
C PRO A 48 -7.37 1.99 -2.28
N PRO A 49 -7.11 2.96 -3.17
CA PRO A 49 -8.02 3.33 -4.26
C PRO A 49 -8.20 2.17 -5.25
N THR A 50 -9.02 2.39 -6.28
CA THR A 50 -9.15 1.44 -7.39
C THR A 50 -7.79 1.18 -8.03
N CYS A 51 -7.36 -0.08 -8.02
CA CYS A 51 -6.04 -0.51 -8.49
C CYS A 51 -6.15 -1.14 -9.87
N SER A 52 -5.19 -0.81 -10.75
CA SER A 52 -4.98 -1.49 -12.04
C SER A 52 -6.16 -1.41 -13.03
N TRP A 53 -7.07 -0.45 -12.83
CA TRP A 53 -8.20 -0.19 -13.73
C TRP A 53 -8.48 1.32 -13.84
N PRO A 54 -8.83 1.84 -15.04
CA PRO A 54 -8.88 1.16 -16.33
C PRO A 54 -7.49 0.90 -16.95
N ILE A 55 -6.41 1.29 -16.26
CA ILE A 55 -5.03 1.10 -16.70
C ILE A 55 -4.29 0.25 -15.67
N SER A 56 -3.63 -0.81 -16.13
CA SER A 56 -2.94 -1.78 -15.27
C SER A 56 -1.83 -1.20 -14.40
N THR A 57 -1.25 -0.07 -14.78
CA THR A 57 -0.14 0.58 -14.07
C THR A 57 -0.59 1.73 -13.15
N ALA A 58 -1.90 1.94 -12.98
CA ALA A 58 -2.42 3.14 -12.33
C ALA A 58 -3.29 2.84 -11.12
N MET A 59 -3.42 3.86 -10.27
CA MET A 59 -4.47 3.97 -9.26
C MET A 59 -5.47 5.05 -9.67
N LEU A 60 -6.75 4.73 -9.60
CA LEU A 60 -7.86 5.65 -9.82
C LEU A 60 -8.40 6.11 -8.46
N ILE A 61 -8.38 7.42 -8.22
CA ILE A 61 -8.67 8.05 -6.93
C ILE A 61 -9.87 8.97 -7.08
N GLU A 62 -10.89 8.75 -6.25
CA GLU A 62 -12.10 9.56 -6.14
C GLU A 62 -12.35 9.88 -4.65
N PRO A 63 -12.13 11.13 -4.20
CA PRO A 63 -12.33 11.48 -2.78
C PRO A 63 -13.81 11.67 -2.40
N THR A 64 -14.69 11.92 -3.37
CA THR A 64 -16.07 12.40 -3.16
C THR A 64 -16.18 13.75 -2.44
N GLU A 65 -17.36 14.35 -2.46
CA GLU A 65 -17.68 15.61 -1.80
C GLU A 65 -17.89 15.48 -0.28
N SER A 66 -17.99 14.25 0.23
CA SER A 66 -18.26 13.99 1.65
C SER A 66 -17.01 14.04 2.51
N GLU A 67 -15.83 13.85 1.91
CA GLU A 67 -14.57 13.85 2.62
C GLU A 67 -14.08 15.27 2.92
N SER A 68 -13.65 15.49 4.16
CA SER A 68 -13.11 16.79 4.57
C SER A 68 -11.76 17.07 3.90
N LEU A 69 -11.43 18.36 3.73
CA LEU A 69 -10.10 18.75 3.24
C LEU A 69 -8.97 18.13 4.10
N HIS A 70 -9.18 18.03 5.41
CA HIS A 70 -8.24 17.40 6.31
C HIS A 70 -7.98 15.93 5.97
N GLU A 71 -9.01 15.16 5.57
CA GLU A 71 -8.86 13.77 5.16
C GLU A 71 -8.08 13.66 3.84
N ILE A 72 -8.42 14.52 2.88
CA ILE A 72 -7.74 14.59 1.59
C ILE A 72 -6.26 14.92 1.78
N ASP A 73 -5.94 15.85 2.69
CA ASP A 73 -4.55 16.20 3.02
C ASP A 73 -3.80 15.04 3.66
N ARG A 74 -4.44 14.25 4.56
CA ARG A 74 -3.80 13.05 5.13
C ARG A 74 -3.50 11.99 4.08
N PHE A 75 -4.43 11.77 3.14
CA PHE A 75 -4.22 10.84 2.04
C PHE A 75 -3.08 11.33 1.11
N CYS A 76 -3.07 12.62 0.79
CA CYS A 76 -1.98 13.22 0.01
C CYS A 76 -0.63 13.09 0.73
N GLU A 77 -0.57 13.36 2.04
CA GLU A 77 0.65 13.20 2.85
C GLU A 77 1.15 11.76 2.84
N ALA A 78 0.25 10.79 3.00
CA ALA A 78 0.58 9.36 2.91
C ALA A 78 1.18 9.02 1.54
N MET A 79 0.54 9.43 0.45
CA MET A 79 1.04 9.21 -0.91
C MET A 79 2.41 9.89 -1.13
N ILE A 80 2.59 11.12 -0.66
CA ILE A 80 3.88 11.84 -0.76
C ILE A 80 4.98 11.11 0.03
N GLN A 81 4.66 10.56 1.19
CA GLN A 81 5.63 9.83 1.98
C GLN A 81 5.98 8.48 1.33
N ILE A 82 5.00 7.75 0.80
CA ILE A 82 5.23 6.51 0.02
C ILE A 82 6.08 6.81 -1.24
N ARG A 83 5.88 7.96 -1.89
CA ARG A 83 6.72 8.40 -3.01
C ARG A 83 8.19 8.52 -2.62
N LYS A 84 8.49 9.02 -1.41
CA LYS A 84 9.86 9.12 -0.89
C LYS A 84 10.43 7.73 -0.60
N GLU A 85 9.65 6.86 0.05
CA GLU A 85 10.03 5.46 0.27
C GLU A 85 10.38 4.75 -1.06
N ALA A 86 9.62 5.01 -2.12
CA ALA A 86 9.93 4.50 -3.46
C ALA A 86 11.21 5.11 -4.05
N GLU A 87 11.49 6.39 -3.79
CA GLU A 87 12.74 7.04 -4.21
C GLU A 87 13.96 6.45 -3.51
N ASP A 88 13.85 6.12 -2.23
CA ASP A 88 14.92 5.47 -1.47
C ASP A 88 15.28 4.11 -2.08
N ILE A 89 14.31 3.40 -2.63
CA ILE A 89 14.55 2.13 -3.35
C ILE A 89 15.17 2.39 -4.73
N ILE A 90 14.71 3.41 -5.46
CA ILE A 90 15.24 3.80 -6.78
C ILE A 90 16.72 4.21 -6.68
N THR A 91 17.05 4.99 -5.65
CA THR A 91 18.40 5.53 -5.42
C THR A 91 19.33 4.55 -4.72
N GLY A 92 18.80 3.45 -4.19
CA GLY A 92 19.57 2.41 -3.48
C GLY A 92 19.82 2.69 -2.00
N ALA A 93 19.16 3.69 -1.41
CA ALA A 93 19.16 3.92 0.03
C ALA A 93 18.40 2.83 0.82
N GLN A 94 17.47 2.13 0.18
CA GLN A 94 16.80 0.94 0.70
C GLN A 94 16.95 -0.25 -0.27
N PRO A 95 17.06 -1.51 0.23
CA PRO A 95 17.14 -2.69 -0.63
C PRO A 95 15.90 -2.86 -1.51
N ARG A 96 16.05 -3.45 -2.70
CA ARG A 96 14.93 -3.64 -3.65
C ARG A 96 13.86 -4.63 -3.19
N GLU A 97 14.27 -5.69 -2.50
CA GLU A 97 13.36 -6.78 -2.11
C GLU A 97 12.98 -6.77 -0.62
N ASN A 98 13.79 -6.13 0.24
CA ASN A 98 13.51 -6.04 1.68
C ASN A 98 13.41 -4.56 2.09
N ASN A 99 12.24 -3.97 1.88
CA ASN A 99 11.94 -2.56 2.18
C ASN A 99 10.48 -2.40 2.64
N LEU A 100 10.15 -1.20 3.11
CA LEU A 100 8.82 -0.85 3.62
C LEU A 100 7.69 -1.19 2.64
N ILE A 101 7.87 -0.91 1.35
CA ILE A 101 6.83 -1.06 0.33
C ILE A 101 6.60 -2.54 -0.04
N LYS A 102 7.67 -3.32 -0.23
CA LYS A 102 7.58 -4.75 -0.58
C LYS A 102 7.04 -5.61 0.56
N ASN A 103 7.37 -5.25 1.78
CA ASN A 103 6.98 -5.99 2.97
C ASN A 103 5.62 -5.59 3.55
N ALA A 104 5.00 -4.53 3.00
CA ALA A 104 3.66 -4.13 3.41
C ALA A 104 2.59 -5.17 2.99
N PRO A 105 1.51 -5.31 3.77
CA PRO A 105 1.21 -4.58 5.00
C PRO A 105 1.91 -5.16 6.23
N HIS A 106 2.04 -4.37 7.30
CA HIS A 106 2.68 -4.77 8.56
C HIS A 106 1.63 -4.99 9.67
N PRO A 107 1.08 -6.21 9.80
CA PRO A 107 0.17 -6.54 10.89
C PRO A 107 0.88 -6.55 12.26
N ILE A 108 0.11 -6.51 13.35
CA ILE A 108 0.67 -6.50 14.71
C ILE A 108 1.59 -7.69 14.98
N SER A 109 1.25 -8.87 14.45
CA SER A 109 2.05 -10.10 14.56
C SER A 109 3.45 -9.95 13.99
N VAL A 110 3.60 -9.22 12.88
CA VAL A 110 4.91 -8.91 12.27
C VAL A 110 5.66 -7.85 13.09
N ILE A 111 4.98 -6.87 13.64
CA ILE A 111 5.61 -5.81 14.44
C ILE A 111 6.20 -6.34 15.75
N VAL A 112 5.48 -7.22 16.45
CA VAL A 112 5.93 -7.77 17.75
C VAL A 112 6.91 -8.94 17.61
N GLY A 113 7.03 -9.53 16.42
CA GLY A 113 7.91 -10.65 16.13
C GLY A 113 9.39 -10.27 16.01
N GLU A 114 10.19 -11.25 15.58
CA GLU A 114 11.59 -11.02 15.20
C GLU A 114 11.71 -9.98 14.08
N TRP A 115 12.85 -9.28 14.04
CA TRP A 115 13.02 -8.15 13.13
C TRP A 115 14.39 -8.15 12.48
N ASP A 116 14.38 -8.55 11.22
CA ASP A 116 15.53 -8.71 10.32
C ASP A 116 15.46 -7.71 9.13
N ARG A 117 14.75 -6.59 9.33
CA ARG A 117 14.43 -5.61 8.29
C ARG A 117 15.36 -4.39 8.39
N PRO A 118 15.79 -3.79 7.27
CA PRO A 118 16.74 -2.66 7.23
C PRO A 118 16.09 -1.30 7.54
N TYR A 119 14.93 -1.32 8.19
CA TYR A 119 14.14 -0.16 8.59
C TYR A 119 13.50 -0.44 9.94
N SER A 120 13.06 0.60 10.65
CA SER A 120 12.53 0.43 12.00
C SER A 120 11.07 -0.05 12.01
N ARG A 121 10.66 -0.72 13.11
CA ARG A 121 9.25 -1.05 13.39
C ARG A 121 8.37 0.20 13.42
N GLU A 122 8.89 1.31 13.92
CA GLU A 122 8.18 2.58 14.00
C GLU A 122 7.89 3.12 12.59
N THR A 123 8.85 3.10 11.68
CA THR A 123 8.64 3.52 10.28
C THR A 123 7.68 2.58 9.53
N ALA A 124 7.66 1.30 9.91
CA ALA A 124 6.73 0.33 9.35
C ALA A 124 5.28 0.63 9.79
N ALA A 125 5.04 0.78 11.09
CA ALA A 125 3.69 0.90 11.66
C ALA A 125 3.17 2.34 11.80
N PHE A 126 4.05 3.32 12.00
CA PHE A 126 3.72 4.73 12.28
C PHE A 126 4.55 5.71 11.42
N PRO A 127 4.51 5.59 10.08
CA PRO A 127 5.31 6.44 9.19
C PRO A 127 4.99 7.94 9.26
N LEU A 128 3.82 8.32 9.79
CA LEU A 128 3.39 9.69 10.02
C LEU A 128 2.92 9.87 11.47
N ALA A 129 3.10 11.07 12.01
CA ALA A 129 2.87 11.35 13.43
C ALA A 129 1.41 11.10 13.86
N TRP A 130 0.44 11.41 13.00
CA TRP A 130 -0.98 11.25 13.31
C TRP A 130 -1.41 9.78 13.47
N LEU A 131 -0.66 8.82 12.90
CA LEU A 131 -0.92 7.39 13.07
C LEU A 131 -0.68 6.91 14.51
N LYS A 132 0.11 7.65 15.31
CA LYS A 132 0.32 7.34 16.73
C LYS A 132 -0.92 7.61 17.57
N GLN A 133 -1.82 8.49 17.11
CA GLN A 133 -3.06 8.82 17.82
C GLN A 133 -4.17 7.82 17.49
N ARG A 134 -4.23 7.37 16.24
CA ARG A 134 -5.24 6.43 15.74
C ARG A 134 -4.60 5.49 14.74
N LYS A 135 -4.50 4.21 15.12
CA LYS A 135 -3.94 3.15 14.27
C LYS A 135 -5.01 2.11 13.98
N PHE A 136 -5.25 1.90 12.70
CA PHE A 136 -5.91 0.69 12.21
C PHE A 136 -4.84 -0.35 11.87
N TRP A 137 -4.99 -1.57 12.37
CA TRP A 137 -4.03 -2.64 12.16
C TRP A 137 -4.50 -3.57 11.04
N PRO A 138 -3.68 -3.80 10.00
CA PRO A 138 -3.85 -4.98 9.16
C PRO A 138 -3.86 -6.23 10.04
N THR A 139 -4.80 -7.14 9.81
CA THR A 139 -4.96 -8.36 10.61
C THR A 139 -4.04 -9.48 10.16
N VAL A 140 -3.61 -9.46 8.89
CA VAL A 140 -2.73 -10.44 8.26
C VAL A 140 -1.69 -9.75 7.39
N GLY A 141 -0.67 -10.50 6.99
CA GLY A 141 0.34 -10.04 6.03
C GLY A 141 -0.22 -9.98 4.60
N ARG A 142 0.69 -9.85 3.63
CA ARG A 142 0.30 -9.86 2.22
C ARG A 142 -0.26 -11.23 1.84
N VAL A 143 -1.47 -11.24 1.27
CA VAL A 143 -2.12 -12.44 0.74
C VAL A 143 -1.35 -13.00 -0.45
N ASP A 144 -1.23 -14.32 -0.51
CA ASP A 144 -0.73 -15.04 -1.69
C ASP A 144 -1.91 -15.40 -2.60
N ASP A 145 -2.12 -14.56 -3.61
CA ASP A 145 -3.23 -14.72 -4.55
C ASP A 145 -3.10 -16.02 -5.37
N VAL A 146 -1.88 -16.39 -5.77
CA VAL A 146 -1.63 -17.57 -6.63
C VAL A 146 -1.85 -18.86 -5.86
N TYR A 147 -1.42 -18.90 -4.59
CA TYR A 147 -1.61 -20.08 -3.74
C TYR A 147 -3.09 -20.43 -3.58
N GLY A 148 -3.95 -19.42 -3.39
CA GLY A 148 -5.40 -19.63 -3.26
C GLY A 148 -6.03 -20.20 -4.52
N ASP A 149 -5.63 -19.71 -5.69
CA ASP A 149 -6.13 -20.20 -6.99
C ASP A 149 -5.75 -21.66 -7.25
N ILE A 150 -4.55 -22.10 -6.81
CA ILE A 150 -4.08 -23.48 -7.03
C ILE A 150 -4.49 -24.45 -5.91
N ASN A 151 -4.84 -23.96 -4.72
CA ASN A 151 -5.32 -24.75 -3.58
C ASN A 151 -6.73 -24.29 -3.17
N LEU A 152 -7.70 -24.53 -4.06
CA LEU A 152 -9.05 -24.02 -3.90
C LEU A 152 -9.76 -24.67 -2.71
N VAL A 153 -9.91 -23.93 -1.62
CA VAL A 153 -10.68 -24.28 -0.43
C VAL A 153 -11.75 -23.21 -0.23
N CYS A 154 -13.01 -23.58 -0.46
CA CYS A 154 -14.17 -22.67 -0.41
C CYS A 154 -15.13 -22.98 0.75
N GLU A 155 -14.75 -23.88 1.66
CA GLU A 155 -15.50 -24.24 2.85
C GLU A 155 -14.62 -23.98 4.08
N CYS A 156 -15.27 -23.81 5.23
CA CYS A 156 -14.51 -23.68 6.47
C CYS A 156 -13.84 -25.04 6.77
N PRO A 157 -12.53 -25.07 7.09
CA PRO A 157 -11.93 -26.26 7.64
C PRO A 157 -12.67 -26.63 8.94
N SER A 158 -12.75 -27.93 9.21
CA SER A 158 -13.29 -28.43 10.46
C SER A 158 -12.41 -27.99 11.64
N VAL A 159 -13.00 -28.00 12.85
CA VAL A 159 -12.27 -27.67 14.08
C VAL A 159 -11.09 -28.62 14.28
N ASP A 160 -11.25 -29.89 13.92
CA ASP A 160 -10.20 -30.91 14.05
C ASP A 160 -9.02 -30.61 13.11
N GLU A 161 -9.29 -30.23 11.86
CA GLU A 161 -8.25 -29.85 10.88
C GLU A 161 -7.47 -28.59 11.30
N LEU A 162 -8.14 -27.61 11.92
CA LEU A 162 -7.48 -26.43 12.46
C LEU A 162 -6.59 -26.78 13.67
N ALA A 163 -7.11 -27.63 14.57
CA ALA A 163 -6.37 -28.07 15.76
C ALA A 163 -5.09 -28.85 15.39
N GLU A 164 -5.12 -29.67 14.33
CA GLU A 164 -3.94 -30.38 13.81
C GLU A 164 -2.88 -29.42 13.23
N GLN A 165 -3.29 -28.25 12.73
CA GLN A 165 -2.41 -27.22 12.18
C GLN A 165 -1.85 -26.26 13.23
N GLY A 166 -2.22 -26.43 14.51
CA GLY A 166 -1.75 -25.59 15.62
C GLY A 166 -2.33 -24.17 15.61
N LEU A 167 -3.50 -23.99 14.99
CA LEU A 167 -4.28 -22.74 14.98
C LEU A 167 -5.42 -22.78 16.00
#